data_AF-A0AA43RJJ3-F1
#
_entry.id   AF-A0AA43RJJ3-F1
#
_cell.length_a   1.000
_cell.length_b   1.000
_cell.length_c   1.000
_cell.angle_alpha   90.00
_cell.angle_beta   90.00
_cell.angle_gamma   90.00
#
_symmetry.space_group_name_H-M   'P 1'
#
loop_
_entity.id
_entity.type
_entity.pdbx_description
1 polymer ?
#
loop_
_entity_poly.entity_id
_entity_poly.type
_entity_poly.pdbx_seq_one_letter_code
_entity_poly.pdbx_strand_id
1 'polypeptide(L)'
;PAWQPQEAEPSGFSWGPQMPAEENQYNFGGSYVQYFEHVYRAEFPEYRVEFSDPRYGRGKVVTFFSGSATALIVELLPKSTDSKKLRADCAARGIPYLRFYYDREGWWNTRAYVVKRTRDALGGQR
;
A
#
# COMPACT_ATOMS: atom_id res chain seq x y z
N PRO A 1 -1.06 -30.31 33.92
CA PRO A 1 -1.46 -29.06 33.22
C PRO A 1 -1.09 -29.16 31.74
N ALA A 2 -2.11 -29.24 30.88
CA ALA A 2 -1.92 -29.34 29.44
C ALA A 2 -1.32 -28.04 28.89
N TRP A 3 -0.25 -28.16 28.11
CA TRP A 3 0.23 -27.08 27.25
C TRP A 3 -0.86 -26.77 26.23
N GLN A 4 -1.54 -25.65 26.39
CA GLN A 4 -2.34 -25.06 25.33
C GLN A 4 -1.36 -24.32 24.42
N PRO A 5 -1.31 -24.60 23.10
CA PRO A 5 -0.62 -23.71 22.19
C PRO A 5 -1.33 -22.38 22.30
N GLN A 6 -0.61 -21.37 22.81
CA GLN A 6 -1.00 -19.98 22.72
C GLN A 6 -1.26 -19.75 21.23
N GLU A 7 -2.52 -19.60 20.84
CA GLU A 7 -2.89 -19.19 19.48
C GLU A 7 -2.01 -17.98 19.20
N ALA A 8 -1.07 -18.16 18.26
CA ALA A 8 -0.22 -17.08 17.83
C ALA A 8 -1.18 -16.02 17.34
N GLU A 9 -1.38 -14.96 18.12
CA GLU A 9 -2.16 -13.82 17.69
C GLU A 9 -1.58 -13.46 16.32
N PRO A 10 -2.36 -13.63 15.23
CA PRO A 10 -1.83 -13.30 13.94
C PRO A 10 -1.49 -11.83 14.08
N SER A 11 -0.27 -11.49 13.70
CA SER A 11 0.17 -10.12 13.61
C SER A 11 -0.57 -9.44 12.43
N GLY A 12 -1.89 -9.53 12.44
CA GLY A 12 -2.68 -10.20 11.41
C GLY A 12 -3.34 -9.26 10.45
N PHE A 13 -2.68 -8.14 10.13
CA PHE A 13 -3.31 -7.17 9.27
C PHE A 13 -3.08 -7.48 7.79
N SER A 14 -1.94 -8.01 7.36
CA SER A 14 -1.70 -8.19 5.92
C SER A 14 -0.54 -9.14 5.59
N TRP A 15 -0.08 -9.96 6.53
CA TRP A 15 0.91 -10.98 6.21
C TRP A 15 0.68 -12.31 6.90
N GLY A 16 1.13 -13.37 6.24
CA GLY A 16 1.06 -14.73 6.76
C GLY A 16 0.94 -15.75 5.64
N PRO A 17 1.07 -17.05 5.94
CA PRO A 17 0.94 -18.13 4.95
C PRO A 17 -0.51 -18.30 4.47
N GLN A 18 -1.49 -17.88 5.27
CA GLN A 18 -2.91 -17.98 4.95
C GLN A 18 -3.44 -16.61 4.50
N MET A 19 -4.16 -16.61 3.39
CA MET A 19 -4.84 -15.42 2.88
C MET A 19 -6.04 -15.08 3.79
N PRO A 20 -6.14 -13.85 4.33
CA PRO A 20 -7.29 -13.41 5.10
C PRO A 20 -8.57 -13.41 4.26
N ALA A 21 -9.71 -13.58 4.93
CA ALA A 21 -11.03 -13.41 4.32
C ALA A 21 -11.34 -11.94 3.98
N GLU A 22 -10.66 -10.99 4.63
CA GLU A 22 -10.75 -9.57 4.34
C GLU A 22 -10.41 -9.28 2.86
N GLU A 23 -11.11 -8.31 2.28
CA GLU A 23 -10.81 -7.79 0.95
C GLU A 23 -9.33 -7.40 0.83
N ASN A 24 -8.71 -7.88 -0.22
CA ASN A 24 -7.30 -7.70 -0.52
C ASN A 24 -7.07 -7.80 -2.03
N GLN A 25 -5.87 -7.49 -2.47
CA GLN A 25 -5.55 -7.39 -3.90
C GLN A 25 -5.76 -8.70 -4.70
N TYR A 26 -5.82 -9.85 -4.04
CA TYR A 26 -5.98 -11.16 -4.68
C TYR A 26 -7.44 -11.65 -4.72
N ASN A 27 -8.28 -11.25 -3.76
CA ASN A 27 -9.69 -11.66 -3.69
C ASN A 27 -10.70 -10.58 -4.12
N PHE A 28 -10.23 -9.38 -4.48
CA PHE A 28 -11.06 -8.26 -4.98
C PHE A 28 -11.78 -8.54 -6.32
N GLY A 29 -11.29 -9.49 -7.13
CA GLY A 29 -11.91 -9.82 -8.43
C GLY A 29 -11.50 -8.89 -9.59
N GLY A 30 -10.40 -8.15 -9.45
CA GLY A 30 -9.81 -7.30 -10.47
C GLY A 30 -8.28 -7.31 -10.43
N SER A 31 -7.65 -6.40 -11.16
CA SER A 31 -6.19 -6.19 -11.08
C SER A 31 -5.79 -5.51 -9.77
N TYR A 32 -4.52 -5.66 -9.35
CA TYR A 32 -4.00 -4.95 -8.18
C TYR A 32 -4.17 -3.42 -8.31
N VAL A 33 -4.02 -2.87 -9.52
CA VAL A 33 -4.21 -1.43 -9.76
C VAL A 33 -5.64 -1.02 -9.47
N GLN A 34 -6.63 -1.78 -9.98
CA GLN A 34 -8.04 -1.52 -9.72
C GLN A 34 -8.39 -1.67 -8.24
N TYR A 35 -7.78 -2.62 -7.54
CA TYR A 35 -7.94 -2.78 -6.10
C TYR A 35 -7.43 -1.54 -5.33
N PHE A 36 -6.19 -1.11 -5.57
CA PHE A 36 -5.64 0.08 -4.91
C PHE A 36 -6.41 1.36 -5.29
N GLU A 37 -6.85 1.49 -6.54
CA GLU A 37 -7.72 2.59 -6.96
C GLU A 37 -9.06 2.58 -6.22
N HIS A 38 -9.70 1.41 -6.11
CA HIS A 38 -10.94 1.24 -5.35
C HIS A 38 -10.78 1.66 -3.89
N VAL A 39 -9.75 1.15 -3.21
CA VAL A 39 -9.46 1.50 -1.82
C VAL A 39 -9.18 3.00 -1.68
N TYR A 40 -8.32 3.58 -2.52
CA TYR A 40 -7.93 4.98 -2.37
C TYR A 40 -9.06 5.97 -2.68
N ARG A 41 -9.88 5.71 -3.71
CA ARG A 41 -11.05 6.57 -4.00
C ARG A 41 -12.10 6.52 -2.90
N ALA A 42 -12.26 5.38 -2.23
CA ALA A 42 -13.24 5.22 -1.15
C ALA A 42 -12.77 5.81 0.18
N GLU A 43 -11.49 5.63 0.53
CA GLU A 43 -10.99 5.87 1.89
C GLU A 43 -10.24 7.20 2.07
N PHE A 44 -9.93 7.87 0.96
CA PHE A 44 -9.20 9.14 0.89
C PHE A 44 -9.86 10.15 -0.08
N PRO A 45 -11.20 10.36 0.00
CA PRO A 45 -11.93 11.23 -0.95
C PRO A 45 -11.49 12.70 -0.92
N GLU A 46 -10.84 13.14 0.16
CA GLU A 46 -10.30 14.49 0.33
C GLU A 46 -9.03 14.73 -0.50
N TYR A 47 -8.39 13.67 -1.01
CA TYR A 47 -7.22 13.77 -1.87
C TYR A 47 -7.60 13.54 -3.32
N ARG A 48 -6.99 14.32 -4.22
CA ARG A 48 -6.97 13.96 -5.64
C ARG A 48 -5.89 12.89 -5.82
N VAL A 49 -6.28 11.73 -6.36
CA VAL A 49 -5.40 10.57 -6.54
C VAL A 49 -5.18 10.33 -8.04
N GLU A 50 -3.93 10.28 -8.48
CA GLU A 50 -3.56 9.99 -9.87
C GLU A 50 -2.67 8.75 -9.95
N PHE A 51 -2.94 7.89 -10.92
CA PHE A 51 -2.16 6.70 -11.22
C PHE A 51 -1.34 6.92 -12.49
N SER A 52 -0.05 6.63 -12.43
CA SER A 52 0.87 6.77 -13.56
C SER A 52 1.82 5.58 -13.64
N ASP A 53 2.41 5.38 -14.82
CA ASP A 53 3.50 4.44 -14.98
C ASP A 53 4.79 5.01 -14.36
N PRO A 54 5.60 4.18 -13.68
CA PRO A 54 6.88 4.64 -13.17
C PRO A 54 7.78 5.05 -14.33
N ARG A 55 8.56 6.13 -14.15
CA ARG A 55 9.58 6.55 -15.13
C ARG A 55 10.64 5.47 -15.39
N TYR A 56 10.86 4.58 -14.41
CA TYR A 56 11.82 3.50 -14.48
C TYR A 56 11.26 2.25 -13.78
N GLY A 57 11.38 1.08 -14.41
CA GLY A 57 11.00 -0.20 -13.79
C GLY A 57 9.56 -0.62 -14.07
N ARG A 58 9.05 -1.54 -13.25
CA ARG A 58 7.71 -2.14 -13.36
C ARG A 58 6.85 -1.71 -12.18
N GLY A 59 5.54 -1.59 -12.41
CA GLY A 59 4.57 -1.27 -11.36
C GLY A 59 3.69 -0.08 -11.72
N LYS A 60 3.21 0.62 -10.69
CA LYS A 60 2.46 1.88 -10.79
C LYS A 60 2.91 2.85 -9.71
N VAL A 61 2.88 4.14 -10.04
CA VAL A 61 3.05 5.23 -9.08
C VAL A 61 1.69 5.87 -8.86
N VAL A 62 1.31 6.00 -7.60
CA VAL A 62 0.11 6.69 -7.16
C VAL A 62 0.53 7.99 -6.48
N THR A 63 0.00 9.10 -6.95
CA THR A 63 0.28 10.42 -6.37
C THR A 63 -0.98 10.95 -5.71
N PHE A 64 -0.87 11.24 -4.41
CA PHE A 64 -1.89 11.93 -3.63
C PHE A 64 -1.59 13.42 -3.67
N PHE A 65 -2.59 14.22 -4.02
CA PHE A 65 -2.51 15.67 -3.99
C PHE A 65 -3.47 16.25 -2.95
N SER A 66 -2.98 17.20 -2.16
CA SER A 66 -3.78 18.09 -1.33
C SER A 66 -3.73 19.48 -1.95
N GLY A 67 -4.82 19.89 -2.60
CA GLY A 67 -4.83 21.05 -3.50
C GLY A 67 -3.84 20.88 -4.66
N SER A 68 -2.92 21.83 -4.82
CA SER A 68 -1.87 21.78 -5.85
C SER A 68 -0.58 21.11 -5.39
N ALA A 69 -0.46 20.77 -4.10
CA ALA A 69 0.75 20.17 -3.53
C ALA A 69 0.68 18.63 -3.54
N THR A 70 1.81 17.99 -3.78
CA THR A 70 1.95 16.54 -3.62
C THR A 70 2.03 16.20 -2.13
N ALA A 71 1.06 15.44 -1.62
CA ALA A 71 0.98 15.04 -0.23
C ALA A 71 1.68 13.70 0.06
N LEU A 72 1.60 12.74 -0.87
CA LEU A 72 2.22 11.42 -0.75
C LEU A 72 2.45 10.82 -2.13
N ILE A 73 3.57 10.10 -2.28
CA ILE A 73 3.82 9.22 -3.42
C ILE A 73 3.82 7.77 -2.93
N VAL A 74 3.01 6.92 -3.55
CA VAL A 74 2.97 5.48 -3.30
C VAL A 74 3.47 4.72 -4.53
N GLU A 75 4.42 3.82 -4.35
CA GLU A 75 4.87 2.91 -5.40
C GLU A 75 4.26 1.51 -5.19
N LEU A 76 3.58 1.01 -6.21
CA LEU A 76 3.07 -0.36 -6.30
C LEU A 76 3.99 -1.13 -7.24
N LEU A 77 4.87 -1.98 -6.71
CA LEU A 77 5.91 -2.63 -7.52
C LEU A 77 5.97 -4.15 -7.27
N PRO A 78 6.55 -4.94 -8.18
CA PRO A 78 6.83 -6.33 -7.88
C PRO A 78 8.03 -6.44 -6.93
N LYS A 79 8.11 -7.49 -6.12
CA LYS A 79 9.20 -7.80 -5.16
C LYS A 79 10.58 -7.74 -5.82
N SER A 80 10.65 -8.06 -7.10
CA SER A 80 11.89 -8.06 -7.89
C SER A 80 12.40 -6.66 -8.26
N THR A 81 11.63 -5.60 -8.04
CA THR A 81 11.99 -4.23 -8.45
C THR A 81 12.67 -3.45 -7.33
N ASP A 82 13.70 -2.68 -7.70
CA ASP A 82 14.42 -1.79 -6.80
C ASP A 82 13.78 -0.39 -6.78
N SER A 83 13.29 0.03 -5.61
CA SER A 83 12.61 1.31 -5.39
C SER A 83 13.56 2.47 -5.00
N LYS A 84 14.88 2.31 -5.13
CA LYS A 84 15.86 3.28 -4.60
C LYS A 84 15.72 4.68 -5.19
N LYS A 85 15.55 4.80 -6.51
CA LYS A 85 15.58 6.09 -7.21
C LYS A 85 14.39 6.97 -6.84
N LEU A 86 13.16 6.46 -6.99
CA LEU A 86 11.96 7.22 -6.65
C LEU A 86 11.93 7.62 -5.17
N ARG A 87 12.33 6.71 -4.28
CA ARG A 87 12.47 7.02 -2.85
C ARG A 87 13.46 8.16 -2.60
N ALA A 88 14.63 8.13 -3.23
CA ALA A 88 15.64 9.18 -3.09
C ALA A 88 15.13 10.53 -3.64
N ASP A 89 14.46 10.53 -4.79
CA ASP A 89 13.86 11.72 -5.39
C ASP A 89 12.78 12.34 -4.48
N CYS A 90 11.94 11.50 -3.84
CA CYS A 90 10.94 11.95 -2.87
C CYS A 90 11.61 12.57 -1.63
N ALA A 91 12.64 11.92 -1.09
CA ALA A 91 13.38 12.41 0.06
C ALA A 91 14.05 13.77 -0.23
N ALA A 92 14.67 13.93 -1.41
CA ALA A 92 15.29 15.19 -1.83
C ALA A 92 14.27 16.35 -1.95
N ARG A 93 12.99 16.04 -2.19
CA ARG A 93 11.90 17.01 -2.35
C ARG A 93 11.07 17.18 -1.07
N GLY A 94 11.38 16.46 0.01
CA GLY A 94 10.59 16.47 1.24
C GLY A 94 9.19 15.86 1.10
N ILE A 95 8.98 15.01 0.10
CA ILE A 95 7.68 14.37 -0.15
C ILE A 95 7.63 13.01 0.56
N PRO A 96 6.58 12.73 1.36
CA PRO A 96 6.36 11.41 1.93
C PRO A 96 6.30 10.32 0.86
N TYR A 97 6.88 9.16 1.18
CA TYR A 97 6.99 8.04 0.24
C TYR A 97 6.56 6.72 0.90
N LEU A 98 5.70 5.98 0.22
CA LEU A 98 5.23 4.66 0.64
C LEU A 98 5.39 3.64 -0.49
N ARG A 99 5.51 2.36 -0.13
CA ARG A 99 5.58 1.26 -1.10
C ARG A 99 4.74 0.05 -0.69
N PHE A 100 4.17 -0.61 -1.68
CA PHE A 100 3.52 -1.92 -1.56
C PHE A 100 4.06 -2.87 -2.61
N TYR A 101 4.22 -4.14 -2.23
CA TYR A 101 4.52 -5.21 -3.19
C TYR A 101 3.24 -5.91 -3.59
N TYR A 102 2.95 -5.97 -4.89
CA TYR A 102 1.72 -6.61 -5.38
C TYR A 102 1.88 -8.10 -5.70
N ASP A 103 3.09 -8.65 -5.70
CA ASP A 103 3.38 -10.06 -6.05
C ASP A 103 4.20 -10.79 -4.97
N ARG A 104 4.29 -10.20 -3.77
CA ARG A 104 5.01 -10.83 -2.66
C ARG A 104 4.10 -11.83 -1.97
N GLU A 105 4.45 -13.11 -2.07
CA GLU A 105 3.76 -14.19 -1.36
C GLU A 105 3.70 -13.90 0.14
N GLY A 106 2.53 -14.17 0.72
CA GLY A 106 2.24 -13.90 2.11
C GLY A 106 2.13 -12.42 2.46
N TRP A 107 2.12 -11.51 1.49
CA TRP A 107 1.72 -10.11 1.66
C TRP A 107 0.42 -9.87 0.91
N TRP A 108 -0.66 -9.74 1.68
CA TRP A 108 -2.02 -9.73 1.13
C TRP A 108 -2.46 -8.32 0.70
N ASN A 109 -1.89 -7.28 1.29
CA ASN A 109 -2.34 -5.89 1.18
C ASN A 109 -3.84 -5.78 1.43
N THR A 110 -4.31 -6.25 2.59
CA THR A 110 -5.72 -6.08 2.99
C THR A 110 -6.11 -4.62 3.03
N ARG A 111 -7.41 -4.35 2.91
CA ARG A 111 -7.94 -2.99 2.88
C ARG A 111 -7.53 -2.20 4.13
N ALA A 112 -7.73 -2.76 5.32
CA ALA A 112 -7.38 -2.13 6.58
C ALA A 112 -5.89 -1.80 6.67
N TYR A 113 -5.02 -2.70 6.19
CA TYR A 113 -3.58 -2.46 6.17
C TYR A 113 -3.19 -1.33 5.21
N VAL A 114 -3.72 -1.36 3.98
CA VAL A 114 -3.46 -0.31 2.98
C VAL A 114 -3.90 1.05 3.51
N VAL A 115 -5.12 1.13 4.07
CA VAL A 115 -5.68 2.38 4.63
C VAL A 115 -4.83 2.87 5.79
N LYS A 116 -4.55 2.02 6.78
CA LYS A 116 -3.76 2.42 7.95
C LYS A 116 -2.41 2.96 7.52
N ARG A 117 -1.68 2.22 6.68
CA ARG A 117 -0.31 2.56 6.31
C ARG A 117 -0.23 3.80 5.43
N THR A 118 -1.23 4.04 4.58
CA THR A 118 -1.35 5.28 3.81
C THR A 118 -1.70 6.47 4.70
N ARG A 119 -2.63 6.33 5.67
CA ARG A 119 -2.94 7.40 6.65
C ARG A 119 -1.73 7.78 7.50
N ASP A 120 -0.99 6.80 8.01
CA ASP A 120 0.23 7.02 8.77
C ASP A 120 1.26 7.82 7.93
N ALA A 121 1.40 7.51 6.63
CA ALA A 121 2.32 8.19 5.73
C ALA A 121 1.88 9.61 5.33
N LEU A 122 0.58 9.89 5.31
CA LEU A 122 0.02 11.22 5.07
C LEU A 122 0.15 12.16 6.29
N GLY A 123 0.78 11.70 7.38
CA GLY A 123 1.05 12.52 8.56
C GLY A 123 0.12 12.26 9.73
N GLY A 124 -0.72 11.21 9.69
CA GLY A 124 -1.43 10.67 10.84
C GLY A 124 -2.04 11.73 11.78
N GLN A 125 -2.72 12.74 11.24
CA GLN A 125 -3.41 13.72 12.09
C GLN A 125 -4.77 13.15 12.49
N ARG A 126 -4.85 12.70 13.74
CA ARG A 126 -6.06 12.81 14.55
C ARG A 126 -5.90 13.99 15.49
#